data_AF-A0A178XE11-F1
#
_entry.id   AF-A0A178XE11-F1
#
_cell.length_a   1.000
_cell.length_b   1.000
_cell.length_c   1.000
_cell.angle_alpha   90.00
_cell.angle_beta   90.00
_cell.angle_gamma   90.00
#
_symmetry.space_group_name_H-M   'P 1'
#
loop_
_entity.id
_entity.type
_entity.pdbx_description
1 polymer ?
#
loop_
_entity_poly.entity_id
_entity_poly.type
_entity_poly.pdbx_seq_one_letter_code
_entity_poly.pdbx_strand_id
1 'polypeptide(L)'
;MQRDDYLETAVRDVLTADEAAADRRIGHAALLLATAGAADAADRLVTQWHAATGRPASVLADDAVRARAWAMLFEARGDRPQWADVLVPLDLDAEEQAHQAFLARRASDLDGLFDGSPVAGVVSAIAPERPDPVRDALAAADLGAWAALVESHPDPDVATLAATRPLAARLVGGADPLGLGTEWPDQCAGALIAALRERHPTSPASLPELVSAILRLRGQRAPAPASPADLAAAEQRLGFRLPDDYREFLALADGLPADVVFPRLLPARELRADGTVVIVSDPATVLLAHTGDGWRAVEVDLTYGSTAHDSFRALLEHHHRLLEASA
;
A
#
# COMPACT_ATOMS: atom_id res chain seq x y z
N MET A 1 -9.58 0.38 -20.73
CA MET A 1 -8.58 -0.29 -19.91
C MET A 1 -9.05 -1.70 -19.61
N GLN A 2 -8.22 -2.73 -19.77
CA GLN A 2 -8.53 -4.07 -19.26
C GLN A 2 -8.16 -4.12 -17.77
N ARG A 3 -9.14 -4.40 -16.91
CA ARG A 3 -9.03 -4.24 -15.45
C ARG A 3 -7.97 -5.16 -14.83
N ASP A 4 -7.94 -6.42 -15.25
CA ASP A 4 -7.01 -7.42 -14.72
C ASP A 4 -5.58 -7.12 -15.17
N ASP A 5 -5.39 -6.79 -16.45
CA ASP A 5 -4.09 -6.38 -17.01
C ASP A 5 -3.52 -5.13 -16.33
N TYR A 6 -4.37 -4.14 -16.06
CA TYR A 6 -3.99 -2.94 -15.32
C TYR A 6 -3.53 -3.32 -13.91
N LEU A 7 -4.31 -4.14 -13.20
CA LEU A 7 -3.99 -4.52 -11.82
C LEU A 7 -2.68 -5.30 -11.74
N GLU A 8 -2.48 -6.28 -12.62
CA GLU A 8 -1.23 -7.06 -12.69
C GLU A 8 -0.03 -6.14 -12.96
N THR A 9 -0.16 -5.23 -13.93
CA THR A 9 0.88 -4.25 -14.25
C THR A 9 1.17 -3.32 -13.08
N ALA A 10 0.13 -2.81 -12.43
CA ALA A 10 0.26 -1.89 -11.31
C ALA A 10 0.93 -2.56 -10.10
N VAL A 11 0.55 -3.80 -9.76
CA VAL A 11 1.17 -4.57 -8.69
C VAL A 11 2.65 -4.84 -9.00
N ARG A 12 2.96 -5.27 -10.24
CA ARG A 12 4.34 -5.49 -10.67
C ARG A 12 5.18 -4.21 -10.57
N ASP A 13 4.65 -3.09 -11.03
CA ASP A 13 5.35 -1.80 -11.00
C ASP A 13 5.60 -1.36 -9.54
N VAL A 14 4.60 -1.51 -8.66
CA VAL A 14 4.76 -1.22 -7.22
C VAL A 14 5.83 -2.12 -6.60
N LEU A 15 5.89 -3.41 -6.94
CA LEU A 15 6.89 -4.32 -6.37
C LEU A 15 8.31 -4.10 -6.89
N THR A 16 8.46 -3.77 -8.18
CA THR A 16 9.75 -3.94 -8.88
C THR A 16 10.35 -2.67 -9.47
N ALA A 17 9.55 -1.61 -9.69
CA ALA A 17 10.04 -0.39 -10.32
C ALA A 17 10.89 0.44 -9.34
N ASP A 18 11.63 1.42 -9.86
CA ASP A 18 12.28 2.41 -8.99
C ASP A 18 11.25 3.17 -8.13
N GLU A 19 11.73 3.78 -7.05
CA GLU A 19 10.91 4.50 -6.08
C GLU A 19 10.02 5.58 -6.69
N ALA A 20 10.51 6.33 -7.69
CA ALA A 20 9.73 7.40 -8.31
C ALA A 20 8.67 6.84 -9.27
N ALA A 21 8.96 5.73 -9.96
CA ALA A 21 8.00 5.03 -10.80
C ALA A 21 6.88 4.39 -9.95
N ALA A 22 7.21 3.81 -8.80
CA ALA A 22 6.23 3.28 -7.86
C ALA A 22 5.30 4.37 -7.33
N ASP A 23 5.83 5.54 -6.94
CA ASP A 23 4.98 6.65 -6.49
C ASP A 23 4.04 7.14 -7.60
N ARG A 24 4.52 7.27 -8.83
CA ARG A 24 3.67 7.66 -9.97
C ARG A 24 2.56 6.64 -10.20
N ARG A 25 2.86 5.35 -10.07
CA ARG A 25 1.86 4.28 -10.19
C ARG A 25 0.81 4.36 -9.07
N ILE A 26 1.24 4.58 -7.82
CA ILE A 26 0.33 4.77 -6.68
C ILE A 26 -0.52 6.04 -6.85
N GLY A 27 0.07 7.16 -7.25
CA GLY A 27 -0.63 8.42 -7.48
C GLY A 27 -1.67 8.31 -8.58
N HIS A 28 -1.32 7.65 -9.69
CA HIS A 28 -2.26 7.37 -10.77
C HIS A 28 -3.40 6.45 -10.30
N ALA A 29 -3.09 5.35 -9.60
CA ALA A 29 -4.11 4.43 -9.09
C ALA A 29 -5.04 5.10 -8.08
N ALA A 30 -4.51 5.88 -7.13
CA ALA A 30 -5.32 6.61 -6.17
C ALA A 30 -6.28 7.60 -6.87
N LEU A 31 -5.79 8.31 -7.89
CA LEU A 31 -6.62 9.23 -8.66
C LEU A 31 -7.68 8.48 -9.48
N LEU A 32 -7.32 7.36 -10.11
CA LEU A 32 -8.25 6.48 -10.81
C LEU A 32 -9.39 6.02 -9.89
N LEU A 33 -9.07 5.54 -8.69
CA LEU A 33 -10.05 5.13 -7.68
C LEU A 33 -10.97 6.30 -7.28
N ALA A 34 -10.41 7.49 -7.05
CA ALA A 34 -11.19 8.67 -6.70
C ALA A 34 -12.12 9.11 -7.86
N THR A 35 -11.64 9.06 -9.10
CA THR A 35 -12.48 9.36 -10.28
C THR A 35 -13.56 8.31 -10.55
N ALA A 36 -13.39 7.10 -10.03
CA ALA A 36 -14.41 6.03 -10.09
C ALA A 36 -15.47 6.14 -8.97
N GLY A 37 -15.44 7.23 -8.18
CA GLY A 37 -16.33 7.41 -7.03
C GLY A 37 -15.91 6.62 -5.78
N ALA A 38 -14.76 5.95 -5.78
CA ALA A 38 -14.25 5.16 -4.66
C ALA A 38 -13.25 5.98 -3.81
N ALA A 39 -13.70 7.11 -3.29
CA ALA A 39 -12.87 8.04 -2.52
C ALA A 39 -12.23 7.40 -1.28
N ASP A 40 -12.97 6.57 -0.55
CA ASP A 40 -12.45 5.85 0.63
C ASP A 40 -11.31 4.88 0.27
N ALA A 41 -11.44 4.17 -0.87
CA ALA A 41 -10.40 3.26 -1.35
C ALA A 41 -9.14 4.04 -1.78
N ALA A 42 -9.32 5.20 -2.42
CA ALA A 42 -8.23 6.10 -2.78
C ALA A 42 -7.50 6.64 -1.54
N ASP A 43 -8.24 7.17 -0.56
CA ASP A 43 -7.66 7.72 0.68
C ASP A 43 -6.96 6.65 1.51
N ARG A 44 -7.52 5.43 1.58
CA ARG A 44 -6.90 4.27 2.21
C ARG A 44 -5.56 3.93 1.54
N LEU A 45 -5.52 3.89 0.21
CA LEU A 45 -4.29 3.61 -0.54
C LEU A 45 -3.21 4.66 -0.27
N VAL A 46 -3.54 5.96 -0.35
CA VAL A 46 -2.58 7.04 -0.10
C VAL A 46 -2.07 7.03 1.34
N THR A 47 -2.96 6.79 2.30
CA THR A 47 -2.59 6.71 3.72
C THR A 47 -1.61 5.56 3.98
N GLN A 48 -1.86 4.39 3.40
CA GLN A 48 -0.96 3.23 3.55
C GLN A 48 0.37 3.43 2.82
N TRP A 49 0.37 4.05 1.64
CA TRP A 49 1.61 4.45 0.96
C TRP A 49 2.44 5.42 1.79
N HIS A 50 1.80 6.44 2.38
CA HIS A 50 2.50 7.40 3.23
C HIS A 50 3.09 6.71 4.48
N ALA A 51 2.33 5.82 5.11
CA ALA A 51 2.80 5.06 6.26
C ALA A 51 3.97 4.12 5.93
N ALA A 52 3.92 3.45 4.77
CA ALA A 52 4.94 2.50 4.35
C ALA A 52 6.24 3.17 3.90
N THR A 53 6.15 4.33 3.25
CA THR A 53 7.30 5.00 2.61
C THR A 53 7.83 6.21 3.39
N GLY A 54 7.00 6.82 4.24
CA GLY A 54 7.30 8.09 4.93
C GLY A 54 7.35 9.32 4.00
N ARG A 55 7.00 9.16 2.72
CA ARG A 55 7.16 10.21 1.70
C ARG A 55 6.01 11.21 1.74
N PRO A 56 6.24 12.50 1.46
CA PRO A 56 5.19 13.51 1.53
C PRO A 56 4.19 13.34 0.38
N ALA A 57 2.90 13.51 0.67
CA ALA A 57 1.84 13.38 -0.33
C ALA A 57 1.94 14.35 -1.52
N SER A 58 2.76 15.40 -1.41
CA SER A 58 3.10 16.28 -2.54
C SER A 58 3.72 15.53 -3.73
N VAL A 59 4.30 14.35 -3.53
CA VAL A 59 4.80 13.49 -4.61
C VAL A 59 3.67 12.95 -5.49
N LEU A 60 2.46 12.76 -4.94
CA LEU A 60 1.29 12.29 -5.70
C LEU A 60 0.60 13.42 -6.49
N ALA A 61 1.06 14.66 -6.28
CA ALA A 61 0.61 15.89 -6.94
C ALA A 61 1.83 16.66 -7.50
N ASP A 62 2.74 15.92 -8.13
CA ASP A 62 4.03 16.38 -8.63
C ASP A 62 3.94 17.30 -9.87
N ASP A 63 2.78 17.32 -10.54
CA ASP A 63 2.47 18.23 -11.63
C ASP A 63 1.18 19.02 -11.40
N ALA A 64 1.05 20.14 -12.13
CA ALA A 64 -0.07 21.07 -11.97
C ALA A 64 -1.44 20.45 -12.30
N VAL A 65 -1.51 19.47 -13.22
CA VAL A 65 -2.77 18.83 -13.58
C VAL A 65 -3.22 17.88 -12.48
N ARG A 66 -2.32 17.06 -11.93
CA ARG A 66 -2.62 16.19 -10.77
C ARG A 66 -2.96 16.98 -9.52
N ALA A 67 -2.21 18.05 -9.23
CA ALA A 67 -2.51 18.93 -8.10
C ALA A 67 -3.91 19.55 -8.23
N ARG A 68 -4.27 20.01 -9.44
CA ARG A 68 -5.61 20.52 -9.74
C ARG A 68 -6.67 19.44 -9.60
N ALA A 69 -6.46 18.26 -10.15
CA ALA A 69 -7.41 17.15 -10.08
C ALA A 69 -7.77 16.80 -8.63
N TRP A 70 -6.78 16.65 -7.75
CA TRP A 70 -7.02 16.43 -6.33
C TRP A 70 -7.79 17.58 -5.69
N ALA A 71 -7.41 18.82 -5.96
CA ALA A 71 -8.07 19.99 -5.39
C ALA A 71 -9.55 20.09 -5.82
N MET A 72 -9.86 19.80 -7.10
CA MET A 72 -11.23 19.77 -7.61
C MET A 72 -12.06 18.63 -7.00
N LEU A 73 -11.47 17.44 -6.82
CA LEU A 73 -12.14 16.31 -6.17
C LEU A 73 -12.44 16.59 -4.70
N PHE A 74 -11.52 17.22 -3.96
CA PHE A 74 -11.73 17.62 -2.56
C PHE A 74 -12.85 18.66 -2.44
N GLU A 75 -12.85 19.67 -3.31
CA GLU A 75 -13.92 20.67 -3.38
C GLU A 75 -15.27 20.00 -3.66
N ALA A 76 -15.32 19.12 -4.65
CA ALA A 76 -16.55 18.44 -5.06
C ALA A 76 -17.14 17.53 -3.97
N ARG A 77 -16.30 16.83 -3.18
CA ARG A 77 -16.77 15.98 -2.07
C ARG A 77 -17.01 16.72 -0.77
N GLY A 78 -16.55 17.96 -0.65
CA GLY A 78 -16.68 18.77 0.57
C GLY A 78 -15.87 18.23 1.76
N ASP A 79 -14.91 17.34 1.49
CA ASP A 79 -14.05 16.73 2.49
C ASP A 79 -12.60 16.70 2.00
N ARG A 80 -11.69 17.03 2.93
CA ARG A 80 -10.25 17.03 2.68
C ARG A 80 -9.60 16.07 3.68
N PRO A 81 -9.01 14.98 3.20
CA PRO A 81 -8.46 13.93 4.04
C PRO A 81 -7.14 14.43 4.64
N GLN A 82 -6.80 13.92 5.82
CA GLN A 82 -5.63 14.38 6.57
C GLN A 82 -4.31 14.28 5.78
N TRP A 83 -4.15 13.25 4.93
CA TRP A 83 -2.95 13.10 4.10
C TRP A 83 -2.75 14.29 3.15
N ALA A 84 -3.81 15.00 2.78
CA ALA A 84 -3.77 16.14 1.88
C ALA A 84 -3.39 17.46 2.58
N ASP A 85 -3.20 17.49 3.89
CA ASP A 85 -2.84 18.72 4.65
C ASP A 85 -1.52 19.33 4.17
N VAL A 86 -0.60 18.51 3.64
CA VAL A 86 0.70 18.95 3.11
C VAL A 86 0.63 19.53 1.69
N LEU A 87 -0.52 19.42 1.00
CA LEU A 87 -0.68 19.95 -0.35
C LEU A 87 -0.94 21.46 -0.33
N VAL A 88 -0.24 22.19 -1.20
CA VAL A 88 -0.39 23.63 -1.35
C VAL A 88 -1.84 23.95 -1.77
N PRO A 89 -2.56 24.81 -1.04
CA PRO A 89 -3.88 25.28 -1.46
C PRO A 89 -3.79 26.01 -2.81
N LEU A 90 -4.69 25.67 -3.74
CA LEU A 90 -4.75 26.25 -5.08
C LEU A 90 -5.89 27.27 -5.18
N ASP A 91 -5.70 28.30 -6.02
CA ASP A 91 -6.79 29.15 -6.49
C ASP A 91 -7.57 28.37 -7.56
N LEU A 92 -8.65 27.72 -7.14
CA LEU A 92 -9.44 26.85 -8.01
C LEU A 92 -10.04 27.59 -9.21
N ASP A 93 -10.31 28.89 -9.12
CA ASP A 93 -10.83 29.66 -10.26
C ASP A 93 -9.75 29.89 -11.32
N ALA A 94 -8.55 30.29 -10.89
CA ALA A 94 -7.41 30.46 -11.78
C ALA A 94 -7.01 29.12 -12.42
N GLU A 95 -7.01 28.04 -11.62
CA GLU A 95 -6.67 26.70 -12.08
C GLU A 95 -7.70 26.15 -13.08
N GLU A 96 -8.99 26.35 -12.84
CA GLU A 96 -10.03 25.94 -13.80
C GLU A 96 -9.90 26.71 -15.12
N GLN A 97 -9.63 28.03 -15.07
CA GLN A 97 -9.38 28.82 -16.29
C GLN A 97 -8.15 28.32 -17.07
N ALA A 98 -7.05 28.03 -16.36
CA ALA A 98 -5.84 27.49 -16.98
C ALA A 98 -6.10 26.12 -17.62
N HIS A 99 -6.91 25.27 -16.99
CA HIS A 99 -7.27 23.97 -17.53
C HIS A 99 -8.18 24.08 -18.76
N GLN A 100 -9.17 24.97 -18.75
CA GLN A 100 -10.02 25.20 -19.92
C GLN A 100 -9.20 25.71 -21.12
N ALA A 101 -8.22 26.59 -20.89
CA ALA A 101 -7.28 27.02 -21.91
C ALA A 101 -6.43 25.88 -22.45
N PHE A 102 -6.01 24.94 -21.58
CA PHE A 102 -5.30 23.73 -21.98
C PHE A 102 -6.18 22.81 -22.84
N LEU A 103 -7.43 22.56 -22.46
CA LEU A 103 -8.36 21.73 -23.22
C LEU A 103 -8.66 22.33 -24.61
N ALA A 104 -8.76 23.66 -24.70
CA ALA A 104 -9.00 24.35 -25.97
C ALA A 104 -7.76 24.40 -26.90
N ARG A 105 -6.57 24.02 -26.42
CA ARG A 105 -5.34 24.04 -27.21
C ARG A 105 -5.35 22.89 -28.22
N ARG A 106 -5.15 23.22 -29.49
CA ARG A 106 -4.97 22.21 -30.54
C ARG A 106 -3.71 21.40 -30.32
N ALA A 107 -3.79 20.10 -30.60
CA ALA A 107 -2.66 19.21 -30.51
C ALA A 107 -1.74 19.38 -31.71
N SER A 108 -0.44 19.37 -31.45
CA SER A 108 0.59 19.26 -32.47
C SER A 108 1.17 17.86 -32.47
N ASP A 109 1.39 17.28 -33.66
CA ASP A 109 2.14 16.01 -33.81
C ASP A 109 3.59 16.11 -33.26
N LEU A 110 4.05 17.31 -32.90
CA LEU A 110 5.39 17.60 -32.39
C LEU A 110 5.39 18.11 -30.93
N ASP A 111 4.23 18.15 -30.25
CA ASP A 111 4.16 18.49 -28.83
C ASP A 111 5.00 17.48 -28.00
N GLY A 112 5.89 17.99 -27.13
CA GLY A 112 6.78 17.17 -26.30
C GLY A 112 8.01 16.58 -27.00
N LEU A 113 8.07 16.56 -28.34
CA LEU A 113 9.18 15.95 -29.10
C LEU A 113 10.48 16.76 -29.00
N PHE A 114 10.38 18.06 -28.74
CA PHE A 114 11.52 18.99 -28.70
C PHE A 114 11.63 19.75 -27.38
N ASP A 115 10.95 19.31 -26.31
CA ASP A 115 10.99 20.00 -25.03
C ASP A 115 12.43 20.13 -24.50
N GLY A 116 12.83 21.36 -24.14
CA GLY A 116 14.20 21.70 -23.75
C GLY A 116 15.17 22.03 -24.91
N SER A 117 14.73 21.95 -26.16
CA SER A 117 15.53 22.30 -27.34
C SER A 117 15.39 23.79 -27.73
N PRO A 118 16.46 24.47 -28.18
CA PRO A 118 16.41 25.86 -28.65
C PRO A 118 15.46 26.09 -29.83
N VAL A 119 15.10 25.03 -30.57
CA VAL A 119 14.21 25.10 -31.74
C VAL A 119 12.75 24.75 -31.44
N ALA A 120 12.42 24.36 -30.20
CA ALA A 120 11.07 23.94 -29.82
C ALA A 120 9.99 24.97 -30.20
N GLY A 121 10.25 26.26 -29.96
CA GLY A 121 9.32 27.35 -30.28
C GLY A 121 9.11 27.58 -31.77
N VAL A 122 10.14 27.36 -32.60
CA VAL A 122 10.03 27.51 -34.07
C VAL A 122 9.29 26.32 -34.67
N VAL A 123 9.56 25.12 -34.17
CA VAL A 123 8.91 23.89 -34.66
C VAL A 123 7.43 23.85 -34.26
N SER A 124 7.11 24.25 -33.03
CA SER A 124 5.71 24.34 -32.56
C SER A 124 4.88 25.33 -33.39
N ALA A 125 5.49 26.42 -33.87
CA ALA A 125 4.79 27.43 -34.68
C ALA A 125 4.46 27.00 -36.13
N ILE A 126 5.08 25.93 -36.64
CA ILE A 126 4.94 25.48 -38.04
C ILE A 126 4.22 24.13 -38.12
N ALA A 127 4.09 23.43 -37.00
CA ALA A 127 3.47 22.11 -36.95
C ALA A 127 1.96 22.20 -37.26
N PRO A 128 1.42 21.26 -38.05
CA PRO A 128 -0.01 21.21 -38.32
C PRO A 128 -0.78 20.96 -37.02
N GLU A 129 -1.62 21.91 -36.65
CA GLU A 129 -2.52 21.78 -35.51
C GLU A 129 -3.71 20.89 -35.87
N ARG A 130 -3.99 19.90 -35.03
CA ARG A 130 -5.17 19.02 -35.15
C ARG A 130 -6.07 19.12 -33.93
N PRO A 131 -7.38 18.89 -34.08
CA PRO A 131 -8.27 18.64 -32.95
C PRO A 131 -7.75 17.44 -32.14
N ASP A 132 -7.87 17.52 -30.82
CA ASP A 132 -7.60 16.41 -29.93
C ASP A 132 -8.95 15.88 -29.43
N PRO A 133 -9.45 14.73 -29.95
CA PRO A 133 -10.77 14.22 -29.61
C PRO A 133 -10.96 13.97 -28.11
N VAL A 134 -9.88 13.65 -27.38
CA VAL A 134 -9.94 13.40 -25.93
C VAL A 134 -10.16 14.72 -25.21
N ARG A 135 -9.41 15.77 -25.56
CA ARG A 135 -9.60 17.11 -24.97
C ARG A 135 -10.93 17.73 -25.37
N ASP A 136 -11.37 17.53 -26.61
CA ASP A 136 -12.66 18.02 -27.10
C ASP A 136 -13.82 17.37 -26.31
N ALA A 137 -13.76 16.07 -26.04
CA ALA A 137 -14.74 15.37 -25.21
C ALA A 137 -14.77 15.92 -23.77
N LEU A 138 -13.61 16.16 -23.16
CA LEU A 138 -13.50 16.73 -21.81
C LEU A 138 -13.99 18.18 -21.75
N ALA A 139 -13.67 19.00 -22.75
CA ALA A 139 -14.15 20.38 -22.86
C ALA A 139 -15.68 20.44 -22.99
N ALA A 140 -16.27 19.47 -23.68
CA ALA A 140 -17.72 19.31 -23.79
C ALA A 140 -18.37 18.66 -22.56
N ALA A 141 -17.57 18.26 -21.57
CA ALA A 141 -17.99 17.44 -20.42
C ALA A 141 -18.70 16.14 -20.82
N ASP A 142 -18.33 15.54 -21.94
CA ASP A 142 -18.88 14.28 -22.43
C ASP A 142 -18.06 13.08 -21.93
N LEU A 143 -18.44 12.59 -20.76
CA LEU A 143 -17.82 11.42 -20.12
C LEU A 143 -17.93 10.15 -20.97
N GLY A 144 -19.00 9.98 -21.75
CA GLY A 144 -19.22 8.80 -22.58
C GLY A 144 -18.30 8.80 -23.80
N ALA A 145 -18.18 9.95 -24.47
CA ALA A 145 -17.24 10.11 -25.58
C ALA A 145 -15.79 9.97 -25.11
N TRP A 146 -15.43 10.56 -23.97
CA TRP A 146 -14.11 10.38 -23.38
C TRP A 146 -13.81 8.90 -23.10
N ALA A 147 -14.73 8.19 -22.43
CA ALA A 147 -14.58 6.79 -22.10
C ALA A 147 -14.35 5.91 -23.34
N ALA A 148 -15.12 6.12 -24.41
CA ALA A 148 -14.98 5.40 -25.66
C ALA A 148 -13.61 5.61 -26.33
N LEU A 149 -13.04 6.82 -26.20
CA LEU A 149 -11.72 7.14 -26.75
C LEU A 149 -10.57 6.49 -25.95
N VAL A 150 -10.76 6.30 -24.64
CA VAL A 150 -9.73 5.74 -23.75
C VAL A 150 -9.95 4.26 -23.40
N GLU A 151 -10.97 3.61 -23.99
CA GLU A 151 -11.34 2.23 -23.67
C GLU A 151 -10.21 1.21 -23.94
N SER A 152 -9.31 1.47 -24.89
CA SER A 152 -8.16 0.60 -25.16
C SER A 152 -6.86 1.05 -24.49
N HIS A 153 -6.87 2.20 -23.80
CA HIS A 153 -5.66 2.72 -23.17
C HIS A 153 -5.38 1.98 -21.85
N PRO A 154 -4.13 1.53 -21.62
CA PRO A 154 -3.76 0.85 -20.38
C PRO A 154 -3.73 1.81 -19.18
N ASP A 155 -3.32 3.06 -19.39
CA ASP A 155 -3.21 4.10 -18.37
C ASP A 155 -3.98 5.36 -18.82
N PRO A 156 -5.32 5.41 -18.64
CA PRO A 156 -6.13 6.55 -19.07
C PRO A 156 -5.81 7.81 -18.25
N ASP A 157 -5.75 8.98 -18.90
CA ASP A 157 -5.45 10.26 -18.21
C ASP A 157 -6.62 10.76 -17.35
N VAL A 158 -6.75 10.18 -16.16
CA VAL A 158 -7.75 10.52 -15.16
C VAL A 158 -7.47 11.86 -14.45
N ALA A 159 -6.24 12.38 -14.55
CA ALA A 159 -5.90 13.68 -13.99
C ALA A 159 -6.55 14.81 -14.79
N THR A 160 -6.42 14.77 -16.12
CA THR A 160 -7.10 15.73 -16.99
C THR A 160 -8.62 15.61 -16.86
N LEU A 161 -9.16 14.39 -16.71
CA LEU A 161 -10.59 14.16 -16.49
C LEU A 161 -11.12 14.88 -15.23
N ALA A 162 -10.42 14.80 -14.10
CA ALA A 162 -10.86 15.34 -12.82
C ALA A 162 -10.50 16.81 -12.58
N ALA A 163 -9.85 17.47 -13.54
CA ALA A 163 -9.27 18.80 -13.37
C ALA A 163 -10.24 19.99 -13.56
N THR A 164 -11.56 19.73 -13.64
CA THR A 164 -12.60 20.79 -13.68
C THR A 164 -13.69 20.53 -12.65
N ARG A 165 -14.33 21.58 -12.14
CA ARG A 165 -15.38 21.44 -11.11
C ARG A 165 -16.60 20.67 -11.61
N PRO A 166 -17.14 20.91 -12.83
CA PRO A 166 -18.30 20.18 -13.31
C PRO A 166 -18.04 18.68 -13.46
N LEU A 167 -16.86 18.29 -13.92
CA LEU A 167 -16.50 16.87 -14.06
C LEU A 167 -16.24 16.24 -12.69
N ALA A 168 -15.45 16.90 -11.82
CA ALA A 168 -15.20 16.41 -10.46
C ALA A 168 -16.52 16.19 -9.68
N ALA A 169 -17.47 17.13 -9.76
CA ALA A 169 -18.79 16.99 -9.14
C ALA A 169 -19.58 15.78 -9.66
N ARG A 170 -19.49 15.46 -10.97
CA ARG A 170 -20.14 14.29 -11.54
C ARG A 170 -19.48 12.98 -11.10
N LEU A 171 -18.15 12.94 -11.04
CA LEU A 171 -17.39 11.76 -10.61
C LEU A 171 -17.66 11.45 -9.12
N VAL A 172 -17.61 12.48 -8.26
CA VAL A 172 -18.01 12.36 -6.85
C VAL A 172 -19.48 11.98 -6.70
N GLY A 173 -20.34 12.45 -7.61
CA GLY A 173 -21.74 12.05 -7.71
C GLY A 173 -21.98 10.61 -8.19
N GLY A 174 -20.93 9.83 -8.45
CA GLY A 174 -21.01 8.42 -8.84
C GLY A 174 -20.98 8.15 -10.34
N ALA A 175 -20.56 9.11 -11.16
CA ALA A 175 -20.29 8.83 -12.57
C ALA A 175 -19.09 7.89 -12.70
N ASP A 176 -19.28 6.76 -13.38
CA ASP A 176 -18.25 5.73 -13.60
C ASP A 176 -17.96 5.61 -15.11
N PRO A 177 -17.18 6.54 -15.69
CA PRO A 177 -16.94 6.56 -17.14
C PRO A 177 -16.18 5.32 -17.62
N LEU A 178 -15.32 4.74 -16.78
CA LEU A 178 -14.54 3.54 -17.13
C LEU A 178 -15.28 2.23 -16.80
N GLY A 179 -16.49 2.34 -16.23
CA GLY A 179 -17.32 1.22 -15.87
C GLY A 179 -16.59 0.25 -14.94
N LEU A 180 -15.83 0.72 -13.95
CA LEU A 180 -15.05 -0.13 -13.04
C LEU A 180 -15.94 -0.90 -12.04
N GLY A 181 -17.15 -0.39 -11.79
CA GLY A 181 -18.07 -0.96 -10.82
C GLY A 181 -17.63 -0.72 -9.38
N THR A 182 -18.39 -1.28 -8.44
CA THR A 182 -18.23 -0.99 -7.00
C THR A 182 -17.19 -1.87 -6.30
N GLU A 183 -16.93 -3.07 -6.80
CA GLU A 183 -16.04 -4.04 -6.11
C GLU A 183 -14.58 -3.90 -6.53
N TRP A 184 -14.33 -3.60 -7.80
CA TRP A 184 -12.97 -3.56 -8.35
C TRP A 184 -12.09 -2.48 -7.69
N PRO A 185 -12.58 -1.26 -7.39
CA PRO A 185 -11.77 -0.25 -6.72
C PRO A 185 -11.19 -0.72 -5.37
N ASP A 186 -11.99 -1.43 -4.57
CA ASP A 186 -11.53 -1.99 -3.30
C ASP A 186 -10.50 -3.11 -3.48
N GLN A 187 -10.72 -3.98 -4.47
CA GLN A 187 -9.77 -5.04 -4.82
C GLN A 187 -8.43 -4.45 -5.29
N CYS A 188 -8.48 -3.42 -6.14
CA CYS A 188 -7.29 -2.73 -6.63
C CYS A 188 -6.52 -2.06 -5.49
N ALA A 189 -7.20 -1.29 -4.63
CA ALA A 189 -6.58 -0.68 -3.45
C ALA A 189 -5.96 -1.74 -2.53
N GLY A 190 -6.69 -2.83 -2.24
CA GLY A 190 -6.20 -3.93 -1.39
C GLY A 190 -4.93 -4.60 -1.93
N ALA A 191 -4.90 -4.90 -3.23
CA ALA A 191 -3.74 -5.50 -3.88
C ALA A 191 -2.51 -4.57 -3.90
N LEU A 192 -2.70 -3.27 -4.16
CA LEU A 192 -1.61 -2.31 -4.14
C LEU A 192 -1.08 -2.05 -2.72
N ILE A 193 -1.96 -2.05 -1.71
CA ILE A 193 -1.55 -1.99 -0.30
C ILE A 193 -0.74 -3.23 0.08
N ALA A 194 -1.15 -4.42 -0.35
CA ALA A 194 -0.40 -5.65 -0.12
C ALA A 194 0.98 -5.59 -0.78
N ALA A 195 1.06 -5.13 -2.03
CA ALA A 195 2.32 -4.93 -2.75
C ALA A 195 3.24 -3.91 -2.05
N LEU A 196 2.69 -2.80 -1.55
CA LEU A 196 3.45 -1.82 -0.77
C LEU A 196 4.03 -2.41 0.52
N ARG A 197 3.25 -3.22 1.24
CA ARG A 197 3.71 -3.89 2.48
C ARG A 197 4.77 -4.95 2.20
N GLU A 198 4.69 -5.63 1.05
CA GLU A 198 5.71 -6.57 0.61
C GLU A 198 7.02 -5.85 0.27
N ARG A 199 6.95 -4.73 -0.45
CA ARG A 199 8.11 -3.93 -0.84
C ARG A 199 8.75 -3.18 0.33
N HIS A 200 7.93 -2.63 1.23
CA HIS A 200 8.37 -1.86 2.39
C HIS A 200 7.86 -2.54 3.67
N PRO A 201 8.54 -3.60 4.14
CA PRO A 201 8.15 -4.23 5.38
C PRO A 201 8.26 -3.22 6.51
N THR A 202 7.12 -2.79 7.06
CA THR A 202 7.06 -2.01 8.30
C THR A 202 7.23 -2.94 9.50
N SER A 203 8.20 -3.86 9.43
CA SER A 203 8.57 -4.69 10.56
C SER A 203 9.10 -3.77 11.64
N PRO A 204 8.56 -3.84 12.88
CA PRO A 204 9.12 -3.14 14.01
C PRO A 204 10.64 -3.33 14.07
N ALA A 205 11.38 -2.24 14.24
CA ALA A 205 12.83 -2.24 14.04
C ALA A 205 13.52 -3.16 15.06
N SER A 206 12.91 -3.35 16.22
CA SER A 206 13.40 -4.21 17.28
C SER A 206 12.35 -5.23 17.78
N LEU A 207 12.83 -6.32 18.39
CA LEU A 207 11.96 -7.33 18.99
C LEU A 207 11.05 -6.77 20.11
N PRO A 208 11.52 -5.86 21.01
CA PRO A 208 10.65 -5.18 21.97
C PRO A 208 9.49 -4.41 21.33
N GLU A 209 9.75 -3.68 20.23
CA GLU A 209 8.71 -2.97 19.50
C GLU A 209 7.72 -3.94 18.86
N LEU A 210 8.21 -5.05 18.30
CA LEU A 210 7.37 -6.11 17.72
C LEU A 210 6.42 -6.73 18.74
N VAL A 211 6.95 -7.15 19.90
CA VAL A 211 6.14 -7.73 20.97
C VAL A 211 5.11 -6.71 21.48
N SER A 212 5.51 -5.45 21.64
CA SER A 212 4.62 -4.37 22.07
C SER A 212 3.49 -4.10 21.07
N ALA A 213 3.82 -4.08 19.77
CA ALA A 213 2.85 -3.87 18.70
C ALA A 213 1.84 -5.02 18.62
N ILE A 214 2.30 -6.28 18.69
CA ILE A 214 1.44 -7.47 18.75
C ILE A 214 0.49 -7.40 19.96
N LEU A 215 1.01 -7.14 21.16
CA LEU A 215 0.19 -7.05 22.37
C LEU A 215 -0.86 -5.93 22.29
N ARG A 216 -0.50 -4.78 21.72
CA ARG A 216 -1.42 -3.66 21.49
C ARG A 216 -2.55 -4.07 20.53
N LEU A 217 -2.22 -4.68 19.39
CA LEU A 217 -3.21 -5.17 18.42
C LEU A 217 -4.13 -6.24 19.03
N ARG A 218 -3.59 -7.09 19.92
CA ARG A 218 -4.38 -8.08 20.68
C ARG A 218 -5.23 -7.48 21.81
N GLY A 219 -5.03 -6.21 22.17
CA GLY A 219 -5.64 -5.61 23.37
C GLY A 219 -5.17 -6.27 24.68
N GLN A 220 -3.99 -6.87 24.69
CA GLN A 220 -3.43 -7.65 25.81
C GLN A 220 -2.28 -6.91 26.49
N ARG A 221 -1.97 -7.31 27.72
CA ARG A 221 -0.78 -6.84 28.46
C ARG A 221 0.32 -7.88 28.40
N ALA A 222 1.57 -7.41 28.37
CA ALA A 222 2.73 -8.28 28.42
C ALA A 222 2.72 -9.13 29.70
N PRO A 223 2.93 -10.45 29.60
CA PRO A 223 3.32 -11.28 30.74
C PRO A 223 4.61 -10.77 31.39
N ALA A 224 4.86 -11.20 32.63
CA ALA A 224 6.11 -10.88 33.31
C ALA A 224 7.30 -11.48 32.53
N PRO A 225 8.44 -10.78 32.42
CA PRO A 225 9.68 -11.33 31.87
C PRO A 225 10.15 -12.61 32.58
N ALA A 226 10.77 -13.52 31.83
CA ALA A 226 11.47 -14.67 32.39
C ALA A 226 12.75 -14.20 33.10
N SER A 227 13.02 -14.74 34.29
CA SER A 227 14.27 -14.43 34.97
C SER A 227 15.45 -15.15 34.29
N PRO A 228 16.69 -14.64 34.39
CA PRO A 228 17.87 -15.34 33.88
C PRO A 228 18.05 -16.76 34.47
N ALA A 229 17.59 -16.97 35.71
CA ALA A 229 17.64 -18.27 36.38
C ALA A 229 16.61 -19.25 35.76
N ASP A 230 15.40 -18.78 35.45
CA ASP A 230 14.37 -19.60 34.81
C ASP A 230 14.79 -20.01 33.40
N LEU A 231 15.42 -19.11 32.64
CA LEU A 231 15.97 -19.41 31.32
C LEU A 231 17.06 -20.48 31.39
N ALA A 232 18.03 -20.32 32.31
CA ALA A 232 19.10 -21.29 32.48
C ALA A 232 18.56 -22.67 32.90
N ALA A 233 17.56 -22.71 33.79
CA ALA A 233 16.90 -23.95 34.20
C ALA A 233 16.12 -24.60 33.04
N ALA A 234 15.46 -23.79 32.20
CA ALA A 234 14.77 -24.28 31.01
C ALA A 234 15.77 -24.89 30.00
N GLU A 235 16.85 -24.19 29.66
CA GLU A 235 17.88 -24.69 28.74
C GLU A 235 18.55 -25.96 29.25
N GLN A 236 18.85 -26.04 30.56
CA GLN A 236 19.38 -27.24 31.17
C GLN A 236 18.41 -28.43 31.05
N ARG A 237 17.11 -28.18 31.22
CA ARG A 237 16.06 -29.20 31.12
C ARG A 237 15.81 -29.64 29.68
N LEU A 238 15.92 -28.72 28.72
CA LEU A 238 15.74 -28.98 27.29
C LEU A 238 16.97 -29.65 26.67
N GLY A 239 18.15 -29.49 27.26
CA GLY A 239 19.42 -30.04 26.75
C GLY A 239 20.05 -29.19 25.64
N PHE A 240 19.50 -28.01 25.36
CA PHE A 240 19.98 -27.08 24.35
C PHE A 240 19.93 -25.64 24.88
N ARG A 241 20.84 -24.80 24.38
CA ARG A 241 20.69 -23.35 24.48
C ARG A 241 19.63 -22.91 23.48
N LEU A 242 18.69 -22.09 23.93
CA LEU A 242 17.62 -21.56 23.07
C LEU A 242 18.20 -20.57 22.03
N PRO A 243 17.53 -20.36 20.89
CA PRO A 243 17.88 -19.31 19.95
C PRO A 243 17.94 -17.94 20.65
N ASP A 244 18.88 -17.08 20.26
CA ASP A 244 19.08 -15.79 20.92
C ASP A 244 17.84 -14.87 20.83
N ASP A 245 17.13 -14.87 19.70
CA ASP A 245 15.89 -14.11 19.51
C ASP A 245 14.74 -14.65 20.37
N TYR A 246 14.63 -15.98 20.55
CA TYR A 246 13.65 -16.57 21.45
C TYR A 246 13.98 -16.31 22.92
N ARG A 247 15.27 -16.31 23.28
CA ARG A 247 15.75 -15.96 24.62
C ARG A 247 15.48 -14.49 24.95
N GLU A 248 15.69 -13.59 23.99
CA GLU A 248 15.33 -12.18 24.10
C GLU A 248 13.81 -12.01 24.27
N PHE A 249 13.01 -12.73 23.47
CA PHE A 249 11.55 -12.73 23.62
C PHE A 249 11.10 -13.12 25.03
N LEU A 250 11.59 -14.23 25.58
CA LEU A 250 11.22 -14.67 26.93
C LEU A 250 11.68 -13.66 28.01
N ALA A 251 12.79 -12.96 27.78
CA ALA A 251 13.26 -11.89 28.65
C ALA A 251 12.44 -10.58 28.52
N LEU A 252 11.58 -10.46 27.50
CA LEU A 252 10.62 -9.36 27.34
C LEU A 252 9.22 -9.76 27.85
N ALA A 253 8.79 -10.98 27.54
CA ALA A 253 7.51 -11.56 27.91
C ALA A 253 7.64 -13.10 28.04
N ASP A 254 7.43 -13.65 29.24
CA ASP A 254 7.51 -15.10 29.48
C ASP A 254 6.29 -15.83 28.90
N GLY A 255 6.32 -16.07 27.59
CA GLY A 255 5.21 -16.58 26.81
C GLY A 255 4.23 -15.49 26.38
N LEU A 256 3.16 -15.90 25.69
CA LEU A 256 2.07 -15.03 25.24
C LEU A 256 0.74 -15.76 25.33
N PRO A 257 -0.36 -15.09 25.75
CA PRO A 257 -1.69 -15.66 25.62
C PRO A 257 -2.03 -15.98 24.16
N ALA A 258 -2.95 -16.93 23.95
CA ALA A 258 -3.50 -17.17 22.62
C ALA A 258 -4.28 -15.94 22.11
N ASP A 259 -4.38 -15.84 20.78
CA ASP A 259 -5.36 -14.97 20.11
C ASP A 259 -6.16 -15.79 19.08
N VAL A 260 -6.93 -15.09 18.22
CA VAL A 260 -7.82 -15.73 17.23
C VAL A 260 -7.07 -16.55 16.19
N VAL A 261 -5.84 -16.16 15.85
CA VAL A 261 -5.06 -16.73 14.74
C VAL A 261 -3.75 -17.37 15.21
N PHE A 262 -3.39 -17.23 16.49
CA PHE A 262 -2.09 -17.65 17.00
C PHE A 262 -2.20 -18.34 18.36
N PRO A 263 -1.49 -19.47 18.57
CA PRO A 263 -1.61 -20.26 19.78
C PRO A 263 -1.01 -19.55 20.98
N ARG A 264 -1.29 -20.08 22.17
CA ARG A 264 -0.62 -19.62 23.39
C ARG A 264 0.84 -20.00 23.31
N LEU A 265 1.75 -19.05 23.46
CA LEU A 265 3.18 -19.33 23.64
C LEU A 265 3.47 -19.68 25.09
N LEU A 266 4.22 -20.76 25.29
CA LEU A 266 4.53 -21.33 26.59
C LEU A 266 5.61 -20.48 27.30
N PRO A 267 5.47 -20.27 28.62
CA PRO A 267 6.56 -19.72 29.42
C PRO A 267 7.75 -20.69 29.49
N ALA A 268 8.94 -20.18 29.84
CA ALA A 268 10.20 -20.91 29.91
C ALA A 268 10.11 -22.23 30.71
N ARG A 269 9.36 -22.20 31.82
CA ARG A 269 9.15 -23.36 32.70
C ARG A 269 8.28 -24.47 32.07
N GLU A 270 7.47 -24.13 31.06
CA GLU A 270 6.52 -25.05 30.42
C GLU A 270 7.02 -25.61 29.08
N LEU A 271 8.11 -25.05 28.52
CA LEU A 271 8.76 -25.53 27.29
C LEU A 271 9.10 -27.01 27.38
N ARG A 272 9.03 -27.74 26.27
CA ARG A 272 9.32 -29.18 26.22
C ARG A 272 10.15 -29.47 24.98
N ALA A 273 10.97 -30.52 25.02
CA ALA A 273 11.73 -30.97 23.87
C ALA A 273 11.27 -32.36 23.44
N ASP A 274 11.28 -32.59 22.13
CA ASP A 274 11.19 -33.91 21.51
C ASP A 274 12.28 -34.02 20.44
N GLY A 275 13.31 -34.84 20.73
CA GLY A 275 14.51 -34.93 19.90
C GLY A 275 15.22 -33.57 19.77
N THR A 276 15.33 -33.08 18.54
CA THR A 276 15.96 -31.79 18.20
C THR A 276 14.96 -30.64 18.10
N VAL A 277 13.72 -30.85 18.55
CA VAL A 277 12.64 -29.87 18.45
C VAL A 277 12.21 -29.42 19.84
N VAL A 278 12.08 -28.11 20.04
CA VAL A 278 11.50 -27.51 21.24
C VAL A 278 10.08 -27.06 20.92
N ILE A 279 9.10 -27.56 21.68
CA ILE A 279 7.70 -27.19 21.60
C ILE A 279 7.51 -25.90 22.42
N VAL A 280 7.07 -24.84 21.75
CA VAL A 280 6.95 -23.50 22.36
C VAL A 280 5.53 -22.98 22.43
N SER A 281 4.54 -23.75 21.99
CA SER A 281 3.13 -23.35 22.09
C SER A 281 2.20 -24.46 22.62
N ASP A 282 1.00 -24.03 23.02
CA ASP A 282 -0.15 -24.87 23.34
C ASP A 282 -1.39 -24.38 22.53
N PRO A 283 -1.95 -25.21 21.62
CA PRO A 283 -1.48 -26.55 21.23
C PRO A 283 -0.08 -26.52 20.59
N ALA A 284 0.57 -27.69 20.46
CA ALA A 284 1.95 -27.84 19.97
C ALA A 284 2.09 -27.59 18.45
N THR A 285 1.70 -26.41 18.00
CA THR A 285 1.67 -25.97 16.60
C THR A 285 2.80 -25.01 16.25
N VAL A 286 3.48 -24.41 17.23
CA VAL A 286 4.71 -23.62 17.02
C VAL A 286 5.88 -24.32 17.70
N LEU A 287 6.91 -24.56 16.90
CA LEU A 287 8.07 -25.37 17.25
C LEU A 287 9.36 -24.60 16.92
N LEU A 288 10.41 -24.84 17.68
CA LEU A 288 11.77 -24.43 17.33
C LEU A 288 12.55 -25.70 16.99
N ALA A 289 12.91 -25.88 15.73
CA ALA A 289 13.69 -27.02 15.27
C ALA A 289 15.18 -26.63 15.20
N HIS A 290 16.03 -27.38 15.89
CA HIS A 290 17.46 -27.28 15.74
C HIS A 290 17.91 -28.11 14.53
N THR A 291 18.27 -27.43 13.44
CA THR A 291 18.91 -28.03 12.26
C THR A 291 20.43 -27.88 12.38
N GLY A 292 21.21 -28.70 11.68
CA GLY A 292 22.67 -28.75 11.87
C GLY A 292 23.39 -27.39 11.77
N ASP A 293 22.79 -26.44 11.04
CA ASP A 293 23.34 -25.10 10.81
C ASP A 293 22.66 -23.98 11.63
N GLY A 294 21.68 -24.29 12.48
CA GLY A 294 21.01 -23.30 13.33
C GLY A 294 19.59 -23.67 13.76
N TRP A 295 18.84 -22.67 14.22
CA TRP A 295 17.45 -22.84 14.63
C TRP A 295 16.49 -22.35 13.55
N ARG A 296 15.34 -23.02 13.43
CA ARG A 296 14.21 -22.61 12.58
C ARG A 296 12.94 -22.63 13.39
N ALA A 297 12.09 -21.62 13.20
CA ALA A 297 10.74 -21.66 13.76
C ALA A 297 9.81 -22.34 12.76
N VAL A 298 8.99 -23.27 13.22
CA VAL A 298 8.06 -24.02 12.37
C VAL A 298 6.65 -23.86 12.93
N GLU A 299 5.75 -23.39 12.10
CA GLU A 299 4.33 -23.36 12.34
C GLU A 299 3.69 -24.59 11.66
N VAL A 300 2.86 -25.32 12.40
CA VAL A 300 2.19 -26.54 11.95
C VAL A 300 0.69 -26.30 11.90
N ASP A 301 0.16 -26.23 10.68
CA ASP A 301 -1.28 -26.23 10.41
C ASP A 301 -1.71 -27.64 9.98
N LEU A 302 -2.69 -28.21 10.67
CA LEU A 302 -3.17 -29.57 10.40
C LEU A 302 -3.94 -29.69 9.07
N THR A 303 -4.40 -28.57 8.51
CA THR A 303 -5.17 -28.48 7.27
C THR A 303 -4.27 -28.13 6.09
N TYR A 304 -3.37 -27.17 6.26
CA TYR A 304 -2.59 -26.57 5.17
C TYR A 304 -1.11 -26.98 5.16
N GLY A 305 -0.65 -27.74 6.16
CA GLY A 305 0.73 -28.21 6.26
C GLY A 305 1.58 -27.32 7.16
N SER A 306 2.91 -27.41 7.03
CA SER A 306 3.84 -26.69 7.91
C SER A 306 4.60 -25.60 7.16
N THR A 307 4.76 -24.45 7.82
CA THR A 307 5.52 -23.30 7.33
C THR A 307 6.78 -23.15 8.17
N ALA A 308 7.94 -23.04 7.52
CA ALA A 308 9.22 -22.80 8.19
C ALA A 308 9.63 -21.33 8.04
N HIS A 309 10.03 -20.72 9.13
CA HIS A 309 10.56 -19.35 9.20
C HIS A 309 12.06 -19.39 9.51
N ASP A 310 12.79 -18.39 9.03
CA ASP A 310 14.24 -18.26 9.25
C ASP A 310 14.62 -18.15 10.74
N SER A 311 13.72 -17.62 11.57
CA SER A 311 13.94 -17.40 13.00
C SER A 311 12.60 -17.29 13.74
N PHE A 312 12.64 -17.25 15.07
CA PHE A 312 11.44 -17.00 15.87
C PHE A 312 10.94 -15.56 15.68
N ARG A 313 11.85 -14.59 15.54
CA ARG A 313 11.50 -13.22 15.17
C ARG A 313 10.75 -13.16 13.84
N ALA A 314 11.21 -13.88 12.81
CA ALA A 314 10.55 -13.90 11.50
C ALA A 314 9.12 -14.47 11.58
N LEU A 315 8.89 -15.44 12.46
CA LEU A 315 7.56 -15.96 12.77
C LEU A 315 6.69 -14.89 13.47
N LEU A 316 7.22 -14.14 14.44
CA LEU A 316 6.47 -13.05 15.07
C LEU A 316 6.17 -11.90 14.09
N GLU A 317 7.07 -11.59 13.16
CA GLU A 317 6.84 -10.59 12.10
C GLU A 317 5.76 -11.05 11.12
N HIS A 318 5.70 -12.35 10.81
CA HIS A 318 4.58 -12.92 10.06
C HIS A 318 3.26 -12.76 10.82
N HIS A 319 3.24 -13.14 12.10
CA HIS A 319 2.06 -12.99 12.96
C HIS A 319 1.59 -11.52 13.08
N HIS A 320 2.51 -10.58 13.26
CA HIS A 320 2.19 -9.15 13.31
C HIS A 320 1.48 -8.68 12.04
N ARG A 321 1.98 -9.07 10.86
CA ARG A 321 1.35 -8.73 9.58
C ARG A 321 -0.07 -9.29 9.44
N LEU A 322 -0.32 -10.50 9.94
CA LEU A 322 -1.67 -11.10 9.96
C LEU A 322 -2.64 -10.32 10.86
N LEU A 323 -2.18 -9.86 12.02
CA LEU A 323 -2.97 -9.02 12.91
C LEU A 323 -3.28 -7.66 12.28
N GLU A 324 -2.29 -7.02 11.64
CA GLU A 324 -2.49 -5.74 10.95
C GLU A 324 -3.45 -5.84 9.76
N ALA A 325 -3.53 -7.00 9.09
CA ALA A 325 -4.49 -7.22 8.01
C ALA A 325 -5.92 -7.48 8.51
N SER A 326 -6.08 -7.86 9.77
CA SER A 326 -7.37 -8.23 10.38
C SER A 326 -7.98 -7.14 11.26
N ALA A 327 -7.23 -6.05 11.51
CA ALA A 327 -7.64 -4.90 12.32
C ALA A 327 -8.27 -3.80 11.47
#